data_AF-A0A4P5NU22-F1
#
_entry.id   AF-A0A4P5NU22-F1
#
_cell.length_a   1.000
_cell.length_b   1.000
_cell.length_c   1.000
_cell.angle_alpha   90.00
_cell.angle_beta   90.00
_cell.angle_gamma   90.00
#
_symmetry.space_group_name_H-M   'P 1'
#
loop_
_entity.id
_entity.type
_entity.pdbx_description
1 polymer ?
#
loop_
_entity_poly.entity_id
_entity_poly.type
_entity_poly.pdbx_seq_one_letter_code
_entity_poly.pdbx_strand_id
1 'polypeptide(L)'
;MTEQTHTPYQRGRRAAERGAPREVPKDIDFGQYRRPWLAGFDSIRGTQRTEIADDTRGEHYRTGQFQAWDVTRYLSGDMAQAWQYVYRCGRKGSDQDAITDLRKAVDFLEDWCANDVPIREVDPDVRHRVNCLLCDHQAVDGWKVPILDRIFMADTYVGQNMAGDRFHGQSLVMAAVIPAITAEIARREAS
;
A
#
# COMPACT_ATOMS: atom_id res chain seq x y z
N MET A 1 -8.98 2.31 -28.14
CA MET A 1 -8.71 0.91 -27.72
C MET A 1 -8.21 0.98 -26.29
N THR A 2 -9.02 0.57 -25.31
CA THR A 2 -8.65 0.63 -23.89
C THR A 2 -7.75 -0.55 -23.55
N GLU A 3 -6.48 -0.27 -23.25
CA GLU A 3 -5.52 -1.25 -22.74
C GLU A 3 -6.03 -1.81 -21.40
N GLN A 4 -6.43 -3.08 -21.39
CA GLN A 4 -6.70 -3.80 -20.14
C GLN A 4 -5.36 -4.08 -19.46
N THR A 5 -4.99 -3.25 -18.48
CA THR A 5 -3.69 -3.25 -17.79
C THR A 5 -3.38 -4.53 -17.00
N HIS A 6 -4.33 -5.45 -16.81
CA HIS A 6 -4.10 -6.71 -16.12
C HIS A 6 -4.89 -7.86 -16.74
N THR A 7 -4.21 -8.97 -17.02
CA THR A 7 -4.85 -10.18 -17.55
C THR A 7 -5.81 -10.77 -16.52
N PRO A 8 -6.85 -11.52 -16.93
CA PRO A 8 -7.79 -12.15 -15.99
C PRO A 8 -7.10 -13.03 -14.94
N TYR A 9 -5.99 -13.69 -15.30
CA TYR A 9 -5.15 -14.45 -14.37
C TYR A 9 -4.52 -13.56 -13.29
N GLN A 10 -3.91 -12.43 -13.67
CA GLN A 10 -3.33 -11.48 -12.71
C GLN A 10 -4.40 -10.90 -11.77
N ARG A 11 -5.60 -10.65 -12.30
CA ARG A 11 -6.75 -10.19 -11.51
C ARG A 11 -7.22 -11.24 -10.50
N GLY A 12 -7.31 -12.51 -10.90
CA GLY A 12 -7.68 -13.61 -10.02
C GLY A 12 -6.66 -13.82 -8.90
N ARG A 13 -5.37 -13.77 -9.24
CA ARG A 13 -4.28 -13.86 -8.25
C ARG A 13 -4.36 -12.73 -7.22
N ARG A 14 -4.55 -11.48 -7.65
CA ARG A 14 -4.73 -10.34 -6.72
C ARG A 14 -5.98 -10.47 -5.84
N ALA A 15 -7.07 -11.03 -6.36
CA ALA A 15 -8.26 -11.28 -5.56
C ALA A 15 -7.98 -12.30 -4.44
N ALA A 16 -7.23 -13.37 -4.74
CA ALA A 16 -6.79 -14.33 -3.73
C ALA A 16 -5.81 -13.70 -2.70
N GLU A 17 -4.85 -12.88 -3.15
CA GLU A 17 -3.91 -12.16 -2.26
C GLU A 17 -4.63 -11.22 -1.28
N ARG A 18 -5.78 -10.67 -1.68
CA ARG A 18 -6.62 -9.77 -0.87
C ARG A 18 -7.61 -10.50 0.03
N GLY A 19 -7.64 -11.83 0.01
CA GLY A 19 -8.61 -12.62 0.77
C GLY A 19 -10.06 -12.44 0.32
N ALA A 20 -10.28 -12.02 -0.93
CA ALA A 20 -11.63 -11.91 -1.50
C ALA A 20 -12.28 -13.31 -1.56
N PRO A 21 -13.62 -13.40 -1.49
CA PRO A 21 -14.30 -14.66 -1.75
C PRO A 21 -13.93 -15.18 -3.15
N ARG A 22 -13.91 -16.50 -3.31
CA ARG A 22 -13.61 -17.16 -4.59
C ARG A 22 -14.79 -17.04 -5.55
N GLU A 23 -15.13 -15.81 -5.89
CA GLU A 23 -16.25 -15.44 -6.75
C GLU A 23 -15.76 -14.53 -7.85
N VAL A 24 -16.17 -14.86 -9.08
CA VAL A 24 -15.87 -14.06 -10.24
C VAL A 24 -16.82 -12.85 -10.23
N PRO A 25 -16.31 -11.61 -10.34
CA PRO A 25 -17.16 -10.41 -10.33
C PRO A 25 -18.27 -10.49 -11.38
N LYS A 26 -19.52 -10.23 -10.97
CA LYS A 26 -20.74 -10.39 -11.79
C LYS A 26 -20.95 -9.25 -12.79
N ASP A 27 -20.22 -8.15 -12.59
CA ASP A 27 -20.23 -6.92 -13.38
C ASP A 27 -19.41 -7.02 -14.68
N ILE A 28 -18.71 -8.14 -14.89
CA ILE A 28 -17.87 -8.37 -16.06
C ILE A 28 -18.23 -9.73 -16.67
N ASP A 29 -18.56 -9.76 -17.96
CA ASP A 29 -18.75 -11.02 -18.67
C ASP A 29 -17.39 -11.71 -18.85
N PHE A 30 -17.12 -12.65 -17.96
CA PHE A 30 -15.89 -13.40 -17.95
C PHE A 30 -15.92 -14.64 -18.84
N GLY A 31 -16.95 -14.91 -19.67
CA GLY A 31 -17.09 -16.09 -20.55
C GLY A 31 -15.87 -17.04 -20.62
N GLN A 32 -14.97 -16.82 -21.59
CA GLN A 32 -13.71 -17.57 -21.78
C GLN A 32 -12.59 -17.24 -20.78
N TYR A 33 -12.70 -16.12 -20.08
CA TYR A 33 -11.72 -15.56 -19.13
C TYR A 33 -11.91 -16.04 -17.68
N ARG A 34 -13.01 -16.76 -17.40
CA ARG A 34 -13.30 -17.37 -16.10
C ARG A 34 -12.22 -18.37 -15.69
N ARG A 35 -11.78 -19.22 -16.62
CA ARG A 35 -10.74 -20.22 -16.36
C ARG A 35 -9.39 -19.58 -16.00
N PRO A 36 -8.86 -18.62 -16.78
CA PRO A 36 -7.65 -17.89 -16.39
C PRO A 36 -7.77 -17.16 -15.05
N TRP A 37 -8.92 -16.54 -14.75
CA TRP A 37 -9.13 -15.88 -13.45
C TRP A 37 -9.08 -16.87 -12.29
N LEU A 38 -9.82 -17.97 -12.38
CA LEU A 38 -9.82 -19.01 -11.34
C LEU A 38 -8.43 -19.66 -11.21
N ALA A 39 -7.73 -19.89 -12.31
CA ALA A 39 -6.35 -20.39 -12.28
C ALA A 39 -5.40 -19.40 -11.58
N GLY A 40 -5.61 -18.09 -11.75
CA GLY A 40 -4.87 -17.06 -11.01
C GLY A 40 -5.20 -17.08 -9.52
N PHE A 41 -6.48 -17.17 -9.18
CA PHE A 41 -6.96 -17.24 -7.80
C PHE A 41 -6.42 -18.49 -7.08
N ASP A 42 -6.48 -19.64 -7.74
CA ASP A 42 -6.05 -20.95 -7.23
C ASP A 42 -4.52 -21.14 -7.31
N SER A 43 -3.79 -20.24 -8.00
CA SER A 43 -2.32 -20.30 -8.10
C SER A 43 -1.62 -20.06 -6.76
N ILE A 44 -2.32 -19.46 -5.80
CA ILE A 44 -1.83 -19.26 -4.43
C ILE A 44 -2.32 -20.42 -3.57
N ARG A 45 -1.42 -21.36 -3.27
CA ARG A 45 -1.73 -22.49 -2.39
C ARG A 45 -1.88 -21.99 -0.95
N GLY A 46 -3.06 -22.17 -0.36
CA GLY A 46 -3.33 -21.86 1.05
C GLY A 46 -4.55 -20.97 1.33
N THR A 47 -5.48 -20.81 0.40
CA THR A 47 -6.63 -19.88 0.52
C THR A 47 -8.01 -20.54 0.47
N GLN A 48 -8.14 -21.82 0.84
CA GLN A 48 -9.47 -22.32 1.20
C GLN A 48 -9.81 -21.85 2.61
N ARG A 49 -10.79 -20.95 2.69
CA ARG A 49 -11.61 -20.73 3.89
C ARG A 49 -12.49 -21.96 4.02
N THR A 50 -12.06 -22.95 4.78
CA THR A 50 -12.98 -23.97 5.31
C THR A 50 -13.50 -23.43 6.63
N GLU A 51 -14.83 -23.38 6.78
CA GLU A 51 -15.55 -22.83 7.93
C GLU A 51 -15.26 -23.57 9.26
N ILE A 52 -14.38 -24.57 9.24
CA ILE A 52 -13.94 -25.39 10.36
C ILE A 52 -12.44 -25.66 10.20
N ALA A 53 -11.61 -24.63 10.24
CA ALA A 53 -10.16 -24.80 10.28
C ALA A 53 -9.62 -24.18 11.57
N ASP A 54 -9.05 -25.01 12.44
CA ASP A 54 -8.18 -24.55 13.52
C ASP A 54 -7.13 -23.62 12.93
N ASP A 55 -7.23 -22.37 13.37
CA ASP A 55 -6.64 -21.18 12.78
C ASP A 55 -5.13 -21.10 13.03
N THR A 56 -4.39 -21.94 12.30
CA THR A 56 -2.93 -21.96 12.25
C THR A 56 -2.38 -21.10 11.08
N ARG A 57 -3.25 -20.58 10.20
CA ARG A 57 -2.90 -19.60 9.14
C ARG A 57 -2.93 -18.19 9.71
N GLY A 58 -1.87 -17.84 10.41
CA GLY A 58 -1.94 -16.74 11.37
C GLY A 58 -0.94 -16.91 12.51
N GLU A 59 -0.49 -18.13 12.78
CA GLU A 59 0.36 -18.36 13.96
C GLU A 59 1.77 -17.80 13.82
N HIS A 60 2.31 -17.73 12.60
CA HIS A 60 3.52 -16.94 12.29
C HIS A 60 3.24 -15.42 12.24
N TYR A 61 1.98 -14.99 12.32
CA TYR A 61 1.53 -13.60 12.44
C TYR A 61 1.14 -13.21 13.87
N ARG A 62 1.01 -14.17 14.79
CA ARG A 62 0.64 -13.97 16.21
C ARG A 62 1.84 -13.81 17.13
N THR A 63 3.04 -14.14 16.67
CA THR A 63 4.25 -14.19 17.50
C THR A 63 5.33 -13.23 17.00
N GLY A 64 5.15 -11.94 17.31
CA GLY A 64 6.26 -10.99 17.45
C GLY A 64 6.60 -10.14 16.22
N GLN A 65 6.65 -8.82 16.47
CA GLN A 65 7.04 -7.69 15.60
C GLN A 65 5.98 -7.23 14.59
N PHE A 66 5.54 -5.98 14.74
CA PHE A 66 4.71 -5.25 13.78
C PHE A 66 5.51 -5.03 12.50
N GLN A 67 5.02 -5.50 11.36
CA GLN A 67 5.73 -5.47 10.10
C GLN A 67 5.15 -4.42 9.16
N ALA A 68 5.94 -4.02 8.18
CA ALA A 68 5.57 -3.02 7.20
C ALA A 68 4.32 -3.34 6.36
N TRP A 69 4.02 -4.61 6.15
CA TRP A 69 2.78 -5.01 5.48
C TRP A 69 1.56 -4.87 6.40
N ASP A 70 1.72 -4.87 7.73
CA ASP A 70 0.63 -4.58 8.67
C ASP A 70 0.12 -3.15 8.47
N VAL A 71 1.03 -2.18 8.26
CA VAL A 71 0.70 -0.76 8.03
C VAL A 71 -0.28 -0.60 6.88
N THR A 72 -0.06 -1.33 5.78
CA THR A 72 -0.89 -1.20 4.58
C THR A 72 -2.34 -1.65 4.72
N ARG A 73 -2.67 -2.43 5.75
CA ARG A 73 -4.06 -2.82 6.04
C ARG A 73 -4.89 -1.65 6.53
N TYR A 74 -4.25 -0.62 7.05
CA TYR A 74 -4.89 0.57 7.60
C TYR A 74 -4.99 1.72 6.60
N LEU A 75 -4.38 1.58 5.42
CA LEU A 75 -4.34 2.61 4.38
C LEU A 75 -5.33 2.32 3.25
N SER A 76 -5.82 3.38 2.61
CA SER A 76 -6.52 3.35 1.33
C SER A 76 -5.61 2.74 0.25
N GLY A 77 -6.21 2.26 -0.84
CA GLY A 77 -5.50 1.46 -1.85
C GLY A 77 -4.24 2.13 -2.38
N ASP A 78 -4.36 3.37 -2.83
CA ASP A 78 -3.25 4.12 -3.43
C ASP A 78 -2.21 4.52 -2.38
N MET A 79 -2.64 4.94 -1.19
CA MET A 79 -1.73 5.27 -0.08
C MET A 79 -0.95 4.04 0.40
N ALA A 80 -1.60 2.88 0.45
CA ALA A 80 -0.94 1.61 0.75
C ALA A 80 0.13 1.26 -0.29
N GLN A 81 -0.14 1.47 -1.58
CA GLN A 81 0.84 1.24 -2.64
C GLN A 81 1.99 2.24 -2.55
N ALA A 82 1.71 3.54 -2.46
CA ALA A 82 2.72 4.57 -2.31
C ALA A 82 3.66 4.30 -1.12
N TRP A 83 3.09 3.95 0.04
CA TRP A 83 3.84 3.60 1.24
C TRP A 83 4.77 2.40 1.00
N GLN A 84 4.28 1.33 0.35
CA GLN A 84 5.09 0.15 0.02
C GLN A 84 6.26 0.47 -0.92
N TYR A 85 6.03 1.27 -1.95
CA TYR A 85 7.05 1.66 -2.91
C TYR A 85 8.16 2.49 -2.26
N VAL A 86 7.81 3.46 -1.41
CA VAL A 86 8.80 4.22 -0.63
C VAL A 86 9.56 3.31 0.34
N TYR A 87 8.83 2.45 1.08
CA TYR A 87 9.44 1.56 2.09
C TYR A 87 10.44 0.57 1.46
N ARG A 88 10.11 0.01 0.30
CA ARG A 88 10.93 -1.03 -0.34
C ARG A 88 12.07 -0.47 -1.22
N CYS A 89 11.96 0.77 -1.69
CA CYS A 89 12.94 1.41 -2.56
C CYS A 89 14.37 1.24 -2.00
N GLY A 90 15.31 0.75 -2.81
CA GLY A 90 16.71 0.56 -2.40
C GLY A 90 16.98 -0.64 -1.48
N ARG A 91 15.99 -1.49 -1.15
CA ARG A 91 16.25 -2.74 -0.41
C ARG A 91 16.70 -3.90 -1.27
N LYS A 92 16.27 -3.92 -2.54
CA LYS A 92 16.60 -4.97 -3.52
C LYS A 92 16.63 -4.33 -4.91
N GLY A 93 17.53 -4.80 -5.76
CA GLY A 93 17.65 -4.34 -7.14
C GLY A 93 18.69 -3.24 -7.33
N SER A 94 18.68 -2.65 -8.51
CA SER A 94 19.57 -1.56 -8.93
C SER A 94 19.07 -0.20 -8.44
N ASP A 95 19.92 0.82 -8.53
CA ASP A 95 19.49 2.21 -8.29
C ASP A 95 18.38 2.65 -9.25
N GLN A 96 18.35 2.08 -10.46
CA GLN A 96 17.27 2.30 -11.42
C GLN A 96 15.93 1.71 -10.95
N ASP A 97 15.95 0.54 -10.28
CA ASP A 97 14.76 -0.04 -9.67
C ASP A 97 14.26 0.83 -8.51
N ALA A 98 15.19 1.40 -7.74
CA ALA A 98 14.87 2.33 -6.66
C ALA A 98 14.19 3.61 -7.20
N ILE A 99 14.72 4.21 -8.27
CA ILE A 99 14.09 5.36 -8.95
C ILE A 99 12.70 4.98 -9.48
N THR A 100 12.57 3.79 -10.08
CA THR A 100 11.29 3.30 -10.62
C THR A 100 10.24 3.14 -9.52
N ASP A 101 10.64 2.64 -8.36
CA ASP A 101 9.74 2.54 -7.21
C ASP A 101 9.29 3.91 -6.71
N LEU A 102 10.19 4.89 -6.64
CA LEU A 102 9.83 6.25 -6.23
C LEU A 102 8.88 6.92 -7.23
N ARG A 103 9.09 6.74 -8.53
CA ARG A 103 8.15 7.25 -9.55
C ARG A 103 6.76 6.64 -9.40
N LYS A 104 6.68 5.32 -9.18
CA LYS A 104 5.40 4.66 -8.90
C LYS A 104 4.73 5.19 -7.64
N ALA A 105 5.53 5.48 -6.59
CA ALA A 105 4.97 6.09 -5.38
C ALA A 105 4.35 7.46 -5.68
N VAL A 106 4.97 8.27 -6.53
CA VAL A 106 4.40 9.55 -6.98
C VAL A 106 3.10 9.34 -7.74
N ASP A 107 3.08 8.42 -8.72
CA ASP A 107 1.88 8.13 -9.52
C ASP A 107 0.66 7.81 -8.61
N PHE A 108 0.85 6.93 -7.61
CA PHE A 108 -0.23 6.59 -6.66
C PHE A 108 -0.64 7.77 -5.77
N LEU A 109 0.30 8.65 -5.39
CA LEU A 109 -0.02 9.82 -4.57
C LEU A 109 -0.80 10.87 -5.38
N GLU A 110 -0.45 11.06 -6.65
CA GLU A 110 -1.17 11.94 -7.57
C GLU A 110 -2.58 11.41 -7.84
N ASP A 111 -2.71 10.11 -8.11
CA ASP A 111 -4.01 9.45 -8.25
C ASP A 111 -4.85 9.62 -6.98
N TRP A 112 -4.28 9.40 -5.79
CA TRP A 112 -4.99 9.60 -4.54
C TRP A 112 -5.44 11.05 -4.35
N CYS A 113 -4.61 12.04 -4.69
CA CYS A 113 -4.96 13.46 -4.59
C CYS A 113 -6.04 13.89 -5.60
N ALA A 114 -6.11 13.25 -6.76
CA ALA A 114 -7.13 13.51 -7.77
C ALA A 114 -8.51 12.95 -7.38
N ASN A 115 -8.56 12.03 -6.40
CA ASN A 115 -9.78 11.38 -5.95
C ASN A 115 -10.21 11.87 -4.56
N ASP A 116 -11.52 11.99 -4.34
CA ASP A 116 -12.09 12.29 -3.02
C ASP A 116 -12.12 11.00 -2.19
N VAL A 117 -11.00 10.67 -1.55
CA VAL A 117 -10.85 9.45 -0.77
C VAL A 117 -11.23 9.70 0.70
N PRO A 118 -12.19 8.94 1.26
CA PRO A 118 -12.56 9.07 2.66
C PRO A 118 -11.40 8.76 3.59
N ILE A 119 -11.17 9.64 4.57
CA ILE A 119 -10.17 9.46 5.63
C ILE A 119 -10.53 8.23 6.47
N ARG A 120 -9.52 7.43 6.83
CA ARG A 120 -9.68 6.24 7.66
C ARG A 120 -9.26 6.51 9.09
N GLU A 121 -10.20 6.54 10.01
CA GLU A 121 -9.84 6.59 11.42
C GLU A 121 -9.15 5.28 11.82
N VAL A 122 -7.96 5.39 12.42
CA VAL A 122 -7.16 4.27 12.91
C VAL A 122 -6.96 4.39 14.40
N ASP A 123 -7.00 3.25 15.07
CA ASP A 123 -6.83 3.14 16.51
C ASP A 123 -5.47 3.74 16.95
N PRO A 124 -5.42 4.49 18.07
CA PRO A 124 -4.18 5.04 18.63
C PRO A 124 -3.05 4.01 18.79
N ASP A 125 -3.36 2.76 19.15
CA ASP A 125 -2.36 1.70 19.30
C ASP A 125 -1.71 1.34 17.97
N VAL A 126 -2.46 1.40 16.87
CA VAL A 126 -1.91 1.21 15.52
C VAL A 126 -0.94 2.34 15.20
N ARG A 127 -1.30 3.59 15.50
CA ARG A 127 -0.40 4.74 15.29
C ARG A 127 0.90 4.59 16.07
N HIS A 128 0.79 4.16 17.33
CA HIS A 128 1.96 3.90 18.17
C HIS A 128 2.87 2.81 17.56
N ARG A 129 2.30 1.70 17.08
CA ARG A 129 3.05 0.62 16.43
C ARG A 129 3.71 1.06 15.13
N VAL A 130 3.05 1.89 14.32
CA VAL A 130 3.64 2.49 13.12
C VAL A 130 4.84 3.37 13.48
N ASN A 131 4.70 4.23 14.48
CA ASN A 131 5.81 5.06 14.94
C ASN A 131 7.00 4.22 15.41
N CYS A 132 6.76 3.16 16.19
CA CYS A 132 7.82 2.25 16.63
C CYS A 132 8.54 1.57 15.44
N LEU A 133 7.80 1.17 14.40
CA LEU A 133 8.39 0.61 13.17
C LEU A 133 9.24 1.63 12.43
N LEU A 134 8.79 2.89 12.35
CA LEU A 134 9.51 3.95 11.63
C LEU A 134 10.75 4.45 12.39
N CYS A 135 10.76 4.36 13.73
CA CYS A 135 11.91 4.70 14.56
C CYS A 135 13.02 3.62 14.54
N ASP A 136 12.73 2.42 14.01
CA ASP A 136 13.75 1.39 13.84
C ASP A 136 14.65 1.71 12.63
N HIS A 137 15.76 2.39 12.90
CA HIS A 137 16.76 2.77 11.90
C HIS A 137 17.47 1.58 11.24
N GLN A 138 17.41 0.37 11.83
CA GLN A 138 17.87 -0.84 11.14
C GLN A 138 16.87 -1.29 10.08
N ALA A 139 15.58 -0.98 10.28
CA ALA A 139 14.53 -1.29 9.34
C ALA A 139 14.40 -0.20 8.26
N VAL A 140 14.45 1.09 8.60
CA VAL A 140 14.09 2.18 7.68
C VAL A 140 15.19 3.22 7.55
N ASP A 141 15.63 3.46 6.30
CA ASP A 141 16.56 4.56 5.99
C ASP A 141 15.98 5.89 6.47
N GLY A 142 16.79 6.69 7.17
CA GLY A 142 16.32 7.90 7.86
C GLY A 142 15.59 8.91 6.96
N TRP A 143 15.94 9.00 5.69
CA TRP A 143 15.28 9.91 4.74
C TRP A 143 13.84 9.47 4.41
N LYS A 144 13.52 8.18 4.51
CA LYS A 144 12.18 7.63 4.24
C LYS A 144 11.20 7.87 5.39
N VAL A 145 11.70 7.91 6.62
CA VAL A 145 10.89 8.06 7.85
C VAL A 145 9.88 9.21 7.74
N PRO A 146 10.27 10.47 7.45
CA PRO A 146 9.32 11.57 7.37
C PRO A 146 8.35 11.46 6.18
N ILE A 147 8.69 10.70 5.13
CA ILE A 147 7.82 10.48 3.97
C ILE A 147 6.76 9.43 4.34
N LEU A 148 7.18 8.29 4.89
CA LEU A 148 6.30 7.18 5.28
C LEU A 148 5.31 7.60 6.37
N ASP A 149 5.76 8.37 7.36
CA ASP A 149 4.91 8.93 8.41
C ASP A 149 3.83 9.85 7.84
N ARG A 150 4.21 10.77 6.94
CA ARG A 150 3.28 11.71 6.31
C ARG A 150 2.27 11.04 5.38
N ILE A 151 2.68 10.00 4.66
CA ILE A 151 1.74 9.17 3.88
C ILE A 151 0.72 8.54 4.84
N PHE A 152 1.17 7.93 5.94
CA PHE A 152 0.25 7.34 6.90
C PHE A 152 -0.69 8.38 7.54
N MET A 153 -0.17 9.54 7.93
CA MET A 153 -0.94 10.62 8.51
C MET A 153 -1.96 11.22 7.53
N ALA A 154 -1.59 11.43 6.26
CA ALA A 154 -2.48 11.98 5.24
C ALA A 154 -3.75 11.15 5.06
N ASP A 155 -3.65 9.83 5.17
CA ASP A 155 -4.78 8.92 4.94
C ASP A 155 -5.58 8.62 6.23
N THR A 156 -4.96 8.79 7.40
CA THR A 156 -5.54 8.29 8.66
C THR A 156 -5.85 9.34 9.73
N TYR A 157 -5.31 10.56 9.58
CA TYR A 157 -5.49 11.60 10.58
C TYR A 157 -6.82 12.35 10.35
N VAL A 158 -7.71 12.20 11.32
CA VAL A 158 -8.91 13.04 11.47
C VAL A 158 -8.63 14.05 12.57
N GLY A 159 -8.66 15.34 12.26
CA GLY A 159 -8.44 16.38 13.25
C GLY A 159 -8.38 17.78 12.67
N GLN A 160 -7.98 18.74 13.51
CA GLN A 160 -7.82 20.14 13.14
C GLN A 160 -6.37 20.57 13.35
N ASN A 161 -5.91 21.53 12.54
CA ASN A 161 -4.64 22.21 12.77
C ASN A 161 -4.76 23.15 14.00
N MET A 162 -3.65 23.80 14.40
CA MET A 162 -3.67 24.74 15.53
C MET A 162 -4.56 25.97 15.31
N ALA A 163 -4.96 26.26 14.07
CA ALA A 163 -5.89 27.33 13.72
C ALA A 163 -7.36 26.88 13.73
N GLY A 164 -7.63 25.59 13.99
CA GLY A 164 -8.98 25.02 13.97
C GLY A 164 -9.47 24.56 12.60
N ASP A 165 -8.66 24.70 11.54
CA ASP A 165 -9.02 24.22 10.21
C ASP A 165 -8.93 22.70 10.17
N ARG A 166 -9.83 22.05 9.42
CA ARG A 166 -9.72 20.61 9.19
C ARG A 166 -8.38 20.27 8.54
N PHE A 167 -7.77 19.21 9.04
CA PHE A 167 -6.61 18.64 8.38
C PHE A 167 -7.00 18.07 7.02
N HIS A 168 -6.27 18.50 5.98
CA HIS A 168 -6.44 18.03 4.61
C HIS A 168 -5.20 17.23 4.21
N GLY A 169 -5.31 15.90 4.21
CA GLY A 169 -4.21 15.00 3.83
C GLY A 169 -3.66 15.28 2.43
N GLN A 170 -4.53 15.65 1.49
CA GLN A 170 -4.13 16.06 0.12
C GLN A 170 -3.15 17.23 0.12
N SER A 171 -3.38 18.26 0.93
CA SER A 171 -2.46 19.40 1.02
C SER A 171 -1.10 18.98 1.55
N LEU A 172 -1.05 18.05 2.52
CA LEU A 172 0.21 17.50 3.02
C LEU A 172 0.95 16.71 1.93
N VAL A 173 0.25 15.86 1.19
CA VAL A 173 0.84 15.05 0.12
C VAL A 173 1.43 15.94 -0.97
N MET A 174 0.64 16.90 -1.47
CA MET A 174 1.04 17.80 -2.55
C MET A 174 2.17 18.76 -2.13
N ALA A 175 2.12 19.31 -0.92
CA ALA A 175 3.09 20.32 -0.48
C ALA A 175 4.39 19.73 0.08
N ALA A 176 4.38 18.50 0.59
CA ALA A 176 5.52 17.94 1.32
C ALA A 176 5.97 16.55 0.86
N VAL A 177 5.04 15.63 0.58
CA VAL A 177 5.40 14.22 0.27
C VAL A 177 5.91 14.08 -1.15
N ILE A 178 5.13 14.52 -2.15
CA ILE A 178 5.53 14.45 -3.57
C ILE A 178 6.84 15.22 -3.81
N PRO A 179 7.01 16.47 -3.35
CA PRO A 179 8.26 17.20 -3.54
C PRO A 179 9.49 16.50 -2.92
N ALA A 180 9.33 15.87 -1.75
CA ALA A 180 10.43 15.14 -1.11
C ALA A 180 10.84 13.89 -1.89
N ILE A 181 9.87 13.14 -2.43
CA ILE A 181 10.15 11.97 -3.28
C ILE A 181 10.81 12.42 -4.59
N THR A 182 10.31 13.47 -5.23
CA THR A 182 10.88 14.02 -6.46
C THR A 182 12.31 14.52 -6.27
N ALA A 183 12.61 15.17 -5.14
CA ALA A 183 13.97 15.60 -4.80
C ALA A 183 14.92 14.41 -4.64
N GLU A 184 14.47 13.32 -4.03
CA GLU A 184 15.25 12.09 -3.90
C GLU A 184 15.48 11.40 -5.25
N ILE A 185 14.48 11.39 -6.15
CA ILE A 185 14.64 10.91 -7.52
C ILE A 185 15.76 11.69 -8.22
N ALA A 186 15.69 13.03 -8.21
CA ALA A 186 16.67 13.88 -8.85
C ALA A 186 18.10 13.67 -8.29
N ARG A 187 18.21 13.47 -6.96
CA ARG A 187 19.49 13.19 -6.30
C ARG A 187 20.11 11.88 -6.80
N ARG A 188 19.30 10.83 -6.97
CA ARG A 188 19.76 9.51 -7.45
C ARG A 188 20.13 9.52 -8.92
N GLU A 189 19.41 10.29 -9.74
CA GLU A 189 19.71 10.45 -11.17
C GLU A 189 21.01 11.21 -11.44
N ALA A 190 21.45 12.03 -10.48
CA ALA A 190 22.70 12.78 -10.55
C ALA A 190 23.92 12.02 -10.01
N SER A 191 23.74 10.82 -9.44
CA SER A 191 24.80 9.98 -8.86
C SER A 191 25.30 8.96 -9.88
#